data_AF-A0A656JU78-F1
#
_entry.id   AF-A0A656JU78-F1
#
_cell.length_a   1.000
_cell.length_b   1.000
_cell.length_c   1.000
_cell.angle_alpha   90.00
_cell.angle_beta   90.00
_cell.angle_gamma   90.00
#
_symmetry.space_group_name_H-M   'P 1'
#
loop_
_entity.id
_entity.type
_entity.pdbx_description
1 polymer ?
#
loop_
_entity_poly.entity_id
_entity_poly.type
_entity_poly.pdbx_seq_one_letter_code
_entity_poly.pdbx_strand_id
1 'polypeptide(L)' 'WPVTVEVMSRFKSAKEVSAAVANLAEGKIDIVIGTHKLLQDDVKIKNLGLVIIDEEHRFGVRQKEQLKALRSEVDILTL' A
#
# COMPACT_ATOMS: atom_id res chain seq x y z
N TRP A 1 -9.02 18.05 -10.96
CA TRP A 1 -9.12 16.59 -11.05
C TRP A 1 -9.25 16.04 -9.63
N PRO A 2 -10.31 15.28 -9.27
CA PRO A 2 -10.44 14.77 -7.91
C PRO A 2 -9.74 13.41 -7.78
N VAL A 3 -8.49 13.42 -7.34
CA VAL A 3 -7.75 12.21 -6.91
C VAL A 3 -7.54 12.32 -5.41
N THR A 4 -7.96 11.30 -4.67
CA THR A 4 -7.79 11.25 -3.22
C THR A 4 -6.49 10.53 -2.90
N VAL A 5 -5.52 11.32 -2.44
CA VAL A 5 -4.21 10.82 -2.04
C VAL A 5 -4.15 10.75 -0.51
N GLU A 6 -3.72 9.62 0.02
CA GLU A 6 -3.59 9.39 1.44
C GLU A 6 -2.17 8.92 1.81
N VAL A 7 -1.67 9.38 2.96
CA VAL A 7 -0.33 9.03 3.43
C VAL A 7 -0.40 8.27 4.74
N MET A 8 0.04 7.02 4.75
CA MET A 8 0.18 6.21 5.97
C MET A 8 1.63 6.26 6.47
N SER A 9 1.86 7.05 7.51
CA SER A 9 3.17 7.20 8.13
C SER A 9 3.10 7.09 9.65
N ARG A 10 4.27 7.05 10.30
CA ARG A 10 4.38 7.05 11.78
C ARG A 10 3.81 8.29 12.46
N PHE A 11 3.50 9.33 11.69
CA PHE A 11 2.96 10.58 12.20
C PHE A 11 1.43 10.57 12.30
N LYS A 12 0.77 9.54 11.74
CA LYS A 12 -0.67 9.34 11.89
C LYS A 12 -0.99 8.56 13.16
N SER A 13 -2.07 8.97 13.82
CA SER A 13 -2.64 8.24 14.95
C SER A 13 -3.23 6.91 14.48
N ALA A 14 -3.37 5.95 15.41
CA ALA A 14 -3.97 4.66 15.12
C ALA A 14 -5.41 4.79 14.56
N LYS A 15 -6.16 5.80 15.01
CA LYS A 15 -7.51 6.09 14.53
C LYS A 15 -7.50 6.50 13.05
N GLU A 16 -6.59 7.39 12.67
CA GLU A 16 -6.47 7.85 11.27
C GLU A 16 -6.00 6.73 10.35
N VAL A 17 -5.06 5.89 10.82
CA VAL A 17 -4.61 4.72 10.05
C VAL A 17 -5.77 3.75 9.85
N SER A 18 -6.51 3.41 10.90
CA SER A 18 -7.66 2.50 10.80
C SER A 18 -8.75 3.03 9.86
N ALA A 19 -9.05 4.33 9.91
CA ALA A 19 -9.98 4.97 8.99
C ALA A 19 -9.47 4.94 7.53
N ALA A 20 -8.18 5.18 7.32
CA ALA A 20 -7.57 5.11 6.00
C ALA A 20 -7.59 3.68 5.44
N VAL A 21 -7.30 2.66 6.25
CA VAL A 21 -7.41 1.24 5.84
C VAL A 21 -8.84 0.89 5.42
N ALA A 22 -9.85 1.34 6.19
CA ALA A 22 -11.26 1.13 5.82
C ALA A 22 -11.61 1.82 4.49
N ASN A 23 -11.18 3.07 4.31
CA ASN A 23 -11.42 3.81 3.07
C ASN A 23 -10.70 3.18 1.85
N LEU A 24 -9.51 2.59 2.05
CA LEU A 24 -8.78 1.82 1.03
C LEU A 24 -9.54 0.55 0.61
N ALA A 25 -10.10 -0.16 1.58
CA ALA A 25 -10.90 -1.35 1.32
C ALA A 25 -12.21 -1.02 0.59
N GLU A 26 -12.79 0.16 0.84
CA GLU A 26 -13.98 0.65 0.13
C GLU A 26 -13.67 1.20 -1.28
N GLY A 27 -12.41 1.52 -1.56
CA GLY A 27 -11.96 2.14 -2.82
C GLY A 27 -12.24 3.65 -2.88
N LYS A 28 -12.25 4.34 -1.74
CA LYS A 28 -12.39 5.80 -1.64
C LYS A 28 -11.05 6.55 -1.78
N ILE A 29 -9.95 5.83 -1.62
CA ILE A 29 -8.59 6.35 -1.78
C ILE A 29 -8.04 5.81 -3.09
N ASP A 30 -7.59 6.70 -3.96
CA ASP A 30 -7.03 6.35 -5.27
C ASP A 30 -5.54 6.02 -5.16
N ILE A 31 -4.82 6.78 -4.32
CA ILE A 31 -3.38 6.63 -4.13
C ILE A 31 -3.08 6.59 -2.64
N VAL A 32 -2.40 5.54 -2.19
CA VAL A 32 -1.84 5.46 -0.85
C VAL A 32 -0.32 5.44 -0.91
N ILE A 33 0.30 6.30 -0.11
CA ILE A 33 1.75 6.35 0.06
C ILE A 33 2.08 5.96 1.50
N GLY A 34 3.00 5.05 1.69
CA GLY A 34 3.37 4.61 3.02
C GLY A 34 4.63 3.78 3.00
N THR A 35 5.01 3.31 4.18
CA THR A 35 6.15 2.41 4.32
C THR A 35 5.74 0.96 4.04
N HIS A 36 6.68 0.03 4.18
CA HIS A 36 6.44 -1.41 4.16
C HIS A 36 5.29 -1.91 5.07
N LYS A 37 4.77 -1.08 6.00
CA LYS A 37 3.53 -1.38 6.74
C LYS A 37 2.32 -1.60 5.82
N LEU A 38 2.32 -1.02 4.62
CA LEU A 38 1.25 -1.24 3.64
C LEU A 38 1.18 -2.68 3.10
N LEU A 39 2.25 -3.47 3.28
CA LEU A 39 2.29 -4.89 2.88
C LEU A 39 1.78 -5.84 3.96
N GLN A 40 1.28 -5.31 5.09
CA GLN A 40 0.69 -6.12 6.14
C GLN A 40 -0.70 -6.63 5.70
N ASP A 41 -1.08 -7.82 6.18
CA ASP A 41 -2.29 -8.53 5.76
C ASP A 41 -3.60 -7.79 6.13
N ASP A 42 -3.51 -6.77 6.99
CA ASP A 42 -4.63 -5.92 7.41
C ASP A 42 -4.99 -4.84 6.38
N VAL A 43 -4.10 -4.53 5.43
CA VAL A 43 -4.34 -3.54 4.38
C VAL A 43 -4.94 -4.21 3.15
N LYS A 44 -6.27 -4.15 3.02
CA LYS A 44 -7.00 -4.63 1.84
C LYS A 44 -7.26 -3.49 0.87
N ILE A 45 -6.84 -3.67 -0.38
CA ILE A 45 -7.04 -2.71 -1.46
C ILE A 45 -8.08 -3.29 -2.41
N LYS A 46 -9.14 -2.53 -2.70
CA LYS A 46 -10.27 -3.00 -3.51
C LYS A 46 -9.89 -3.39 -4.94
N ASN A 47 -9.04 -2.59 -5.58
CA ASN A 47 -8.58 -2.82 -6.95
C ASN A 47 -7.17 -2.24 -7.10
N LEU A 48 -6.16 -3.07 -6.83
CA LEU A 48 -4.76 -2.67 -6.89
C LEU A 48 -4.25 -2.86 -8.33
N GLY A 49 -4.00 -1.75 -9.05
CA GLY A 49 -3.49 -1.81 -10.42
C GLY A 49 -1.97 -1.64 -10.53
N LEU A 50 -1.37 -0.87 -9.62
CA LEU A 50 0.05 -0.53 -9.66
C LEU A 50 0.63 -0.48 -8.25
N VAL A 51 1.81 -1.07 -8.08
CA VAL A 51 2.63 -0.96 -6.88
C VAL A 51 3.95 -0.32 -7.26
N ILE A 52 4.30 0.77 -6.57
CA ILE A 52 5.60 1.43 -6.70
C ILE A 52 6.41 1.15 -5.44
N ILE A 53 7.62 0.63 -5.61
CA ILE A 53 8.53 0.29 -4.52
C ILE A 53 9.79 1.12 -4.71
N ASP A 54 10.05 1.98 -3.75
CA ASP A 54 11.31 2.70 -3.65
C ASP A 54 12.24 1.94 -2.70
N GLU A 55 13.54 1.89 -3.02
CA GLU A 55 14.56 1.28 -2.17
C GLU A 55 14.26 -0.21 -1.85
N GLU A 56 13.95 -1.02 -2.88
CA GLU A 56 13.53 -2.43 -2.72
C GLU A 56 14.50 -3.29 -1.89
N HIS A 57 15.77 -2.91 -1.83
CA HIS A 57 16.79 -3.57 -1.02
C HIS A 57 16.55 -3.46 0.49
N ARG A 58 15.71 -2.53 0.95
CA ARG A 58 15.33 -2.36 2.37
C ARG A 58 14.25 -3.35 2.82
N PHE A 59 13.63 -4.07 1.89
CA PHE A 59 12.58 -5.05 2.19
C PHE A 59 13.18 -6.41 2.54
N GLY A 60 12.65 -7.03 3.59
CA GLY A 60 13.01 -8.37 4.01
C GLY A 60 12.46 -9.45 3.07
N VAL A 61 13.01 -10.66 3.16
CA VAL A 61 12.66 -11.80 2.28
C VAL A 61 11.14 -12.07 2.25
N ARG A 62 10.46 -12.07 3.41
CA ARG A 62 9.01 -12.32 3.49
C ARG A 62 8.18 -11.29 2.72
N GLN A 63 8.56 -10.02 2.79
CA GLN A 63 7.85 -8.94 2.10
C GLN A 63 8.06 -9.05 0.58
N LYS A 64 9.27 -9.43 0.15
CA LYS A 64 9.56 -9.69 -1.26
C LYS A 64 8.73 -10.85 -1.81
N GLU A 65 8.53 -11.91 -1.04
CA GLU A 65 7.65 -13.01 -1.45
C GLU A 65 6.18 -12.57 -1.57
N GLN A 66 5.67 -11.75 -0.64
CA GLN A 66 4.32 -11.16 -0.77
C GLN A 66 4.18 -10.29 -2.04
N LEU A 67 5.18 -9.46 -2.33
CA LEU A 67 5.21 -8.63 -3.54
C LEU A 67 5.26 -9.49 -4.81
N LYS A 68 6.04 -10.57 -4.83
CA LYS A 68 6.07 -11.52 -5.96
C LYS A 68 4.72 -12.17 -6.20
N ALA A 69 3.98 -12.51 -5.14
CA ALA A 69 2.64 -13.08 -5.27
C ALA A 69 1.68 -12.07 -5.96
N LEU A 70 1.75 -10.79 -5.58
CA LEU A 70 0.96 -9.71 -6.19
C LEU A 70 1.31 -9.45 -7.66
N ARG A 71 2.55 -9.69 -8.08
CA ARG A 71 3.02 -9.47 -9.45
C ARG A 71 2.24 -10.26 -10.52
N SER A 72 1.57 -11.34 -10.13
CA SER A 72 0.75 -12.13 -11.07
C SER A 72 -0.50 -11.40 -11.56
N GLU A 73 -0.98 -10.41 -10.78
CA GLU A 73 -2.22 -9.68 -11.03
C GLU A 73 -2.01 -8.16 -11.13
N VAL A 74 -0.84 -7.65 -10.72
CA VAL A 74 -0.57 -6.23 -10.50
C VAL A 74 0.75 -5.81 -11.13
N ASP A 75 0.77 -4.63 -11.76
CA ASP A 75 2.01 -4.03 -12.27
C ASP A 75 2.90 -3.55 -11.11
N ILE A 76 4.19 -3.91 -11.16
CA ILE A 76 5.18 -3.52 -10.14
C ILE A 76 6.27 -2.68 -10.80
N LEU A 77 6.47 -1.47 -10.28
CA LEU A 77 7.57 -0.58 -10.64
C LEU A 77 8.52 -0.45 -9.44
N THR A 78 9.78 -0.84 -9.62
CA THR A 78 10.84 -0.70 -8.62
C THR A 78 11.79 0.43 -9.02
N LEU A 79 12.12 1.31 -8.07
CA LEU A 79 13.06 2.43 -8.23
C LEU A 79 14.32 2.23 -7.40
#